data_AF-A0A2G1BNT0-F1
#
_entry.id   AF-A0A2G1BNT0-F1
#
_cell.length_a   1.000
_cell.length_b   1.000
_cell.length_c   1.000
_cell.angle_alpha   90.00
_cell.angle_beta   90.00
_cell.angle_gamma   90.00
#
_symmetry.space_group_name_H-M   'P 1'
#
loop_
_entity.id
_entity.type
_entity.pdbx_description
1 polymer ?
#
loop_
_entity_poly.entity_id
_entity_poly.type
_entity_poly.pdbx_seq_one_letter_code
_entity_poly.pdbx_strand_id
1 'polypeptide(L)' 'TFWPNFKGRDGCRTPMPWHNDNCEQAGFSTTKPWLPVDANHKRQAVNEQDTNADSILNAFREFMAWRKTQVVLLEGDI' A
#
# COMPACT_ATOMS: atom_id res chain seq x y z
N THR A 1 -18.36 -11.51 -24.40
CA THR A 1 -18.89 -11.14 -23.07
C THR A 1 -17.72 -10.92 -22.12
N PHE A 2 -17.72 -9.83 -21.33
CA PHE A 2 -16.57 -9.41 -20.51
C PHE A 2 -16.48 -10.17 -19.19
N TRP A 3 -17.57 -10.32 -18.44
CA TRP A 3 -17.59 -11.17 -17.26
C TRP A 3 -17.93 -12.62 -17.65
N PRO A 4 -17.27 -13.66 -17.08
CA PRO A 4 -16.25 -13.65 -16.02
C PRO A 4 -14.79 -13.55 -16.49
N ASN A 5 -14.54 -13.48 -17.81
CA ASN A 5 -13.19 -13.52 -18.39
C ASN A 5 -12.34 -12.29 -18.05
N PHE A 6 -12.98 -11.15 -17.78
CA PHE A 6 -12.37 -9.89 -17.37
C PHE A 6 -13.11 -9.36 -16.14
N LYS A 7 -12.42 -9.38 -14.99
CA LYS A 7 -13.02 -9.09 -13.67
C LYS A 7 -13.08 -7.60 -13.32
N GLY A 8 -12.70 -6.70 -14.23
CA GLY A 8 -12.65 -5.26 -13.97
C GLY A 8 -11.40 -4.84 -13.19
N ARG A 9 -11.49 -3.71 -12.48
CA ARG A 9 -10.34 -3.04 -11.84
C ARG A 9 -10.47 -2.92 -10.32
N ASP A 10 -11.52 -3.48 -9.73
CA ASP A 10 -11.77 -3.30 -8.29
C ASP A 10 -10.68 -3.92 -7.41
N GLY A 11 -9.95 -4.92 -7.92
CA GLY A 11 -8.80 -5.51 -7.24
C GLY A 11 -7.68 -4.52 -6.87
N CYS A 12 -7.52 -3.40 -7.62
CA CYS A 12 -6.54 -2.35 -7.27
C CYS A 12 -7.16 -1.14 -6.55
N ARG A 13 -8.43 -1.25 -6.14
CA ARG A 13 -9.21 -0.15 -5.56
C ARG A 13 -9.72 -0.45 -4.15
N THR A 14 -9.33 -1.59 -3.58
CA THR A 14 -9.65 -1.93 -2.19
C THR A 14 -9.12 -0.84 -1.25
N PRO A 15 -9.77 -0.59 -0.12
CA PRO A 15 -9.32 0.41 0.84
C PRO A 15 -7.89 0.16 1.36
N MET A 16 -7.21 1.25 1.75
CA MET A 16 -5.84 1.21 2.28
C MET A 16 -5.81 0.63 3.70
N PRO A 17 -4.94 -0.36 4.01
CA PRO A 17 -4.79 -0.91 5.35
C PRO A 17 -3.86 -0.03 6.20
N TRP A 18 -4.41 0.85 7.02
CA TRP A 18 -3.59 1.66 7.94
C TRP A 18 -3.12 0.87 9.16
N HIS A 19 -4.01 0.02 9.69
CA HIS A 19 -3.77 -0.81 10.86
C HIS A 19 -4.13 -2.27 10.59
N ASN A 20 -3.29 -3.21 11.04
CA ASN A 20 -3.59 -4.63 10.98
C ASN A 20 -4.71 -4.97 11.99
N ASP A 21 -4.41 -5.26 13.25
CA ASP A 21 -5.40 -5.82 14.19
C ASP A 21 -6.12 -4.80 15.09
N ASN A 22 -7.29 -5.18 15.61
CA ASN A 22 -8.16 -4.41 16.52
C ASN A 22 -8.68 -3.05 16.03
N CYS A 23 -8.52 -2.72 14.74
CA CYS A 23 -9.07 -1.51 14.15
C CYS A 23 -10.16 -1.85 13.11
N GLU A 24 -11.32 -1.21 13.23
CA GLU A 24 -12.40 -1.36 12.25
C GLU A 24 -11.90 -1.01 10.85
N GLN A 25 -12.23 -1.84 9.86
CA GLN A 25 -11.86 -1.64 8.46
C GLN A 25 -10.36 -1.37 8.24
N ALA A 26 -9.48 -1.99 9.03
CA ALA A 26 -8.04 -1.77 9.00
C ALA A 26 -7.65 -0.30 9.22
N GLY A 27 -8.43 0.45 10.00
CA GLY A 27 -8.24 1.88 10.26
C GLY A 27 -8.59 2.79 9.08
N PHE A 28 -9.20 2.26 8.01
CA PHE A 28 -9.62 3.06 6.86
C PHE A 28 -10.88 3.89 7.13
N SER A 29 -11.83 3.33 7.87
CA SER A 29 -13.16 3.92 8.09
C SER A 29 -13.81 3.33 9.35
N THR A 30 -14.63 4.13 10.02
CA THR A 30 -15.51 3.70 11.12
C THR A 30 -16.84 3.12 10.64
N THR A 31 -17.06 3.09 9.32
CA THR A 31 -18.25 2.53 8.68
C THR A 31 -17.86 1.63 7.51
N LYS A 32 -18.81 0.83 7.00
CA LYS A 32 -18.57 -0.09 5.89
C LYS A 32 -18.03 0.67 4.66
N PRO A 33 -16.83 0.33 4.17
CA PRO A 33 -16.26 0.94 2.97
C PRO A 33 -16.99 0.46 1.70
N TRP A 34 -16.77 1.22 0.63
CA TRP A 34 -17.34 0.98 -0.70
C TRP A 34 -16.85 -0.31 -1.37
N LEU A 35 -15.67 -0.81 -0.99
CA LEU A 35 -15.11 -2.13 -1.34
C LEU A 35 -14.56 -2.80 -0.07
N PRO A 36 -14.53 -4.14 0.00
CA PRO A 36 -13.97 -4.83 1.16
C PRO A 36 -12.47 -4.57 1.30
N VAL A 37 -11.99 -4.53 2.55
CA VAL A 37 -10.54 -4.58 2.83
C VAL A 37 -10.05 -6.00 2.58
N ASP A 38 -9.00 -6.14 1.77
CA ASP A 38 -8.39 -7.43 1.48
C ASP A 38 -7.61 -7.94 2.72
N ALA A 39 -7.82 -9.21 3.08
CA ALA A 39 -7.20 -9.81 4.27
C ALA A 39 -5.67 -9.93 4.16
N ASN A 40 -5.12 -10.06 2.94
CA ASN A 40 -3.68 -10.06 2.72
C ASN A 40 -3.11 -8.65 2.89
N HIS A 41 -3.83 -7.62 2.40
CA HIS A 41 -3.44 -6.21 2.60
C HIS A 41 -3.41 -5.85 4.09
N LYS A 42 -4.40 -6.32 4.87
CA LYS A 42 -4.46 -6.09 6.31
C LYS A 42 -3.20 -6.58 7.05
N ARG A 43 -2.66 -7.75 6.68
CA ARG A 43 -1.40 -8.29 7.23
C ARG A 43 -0.14 -7.49 6.83
N GLN A 44 -0.27 -6.60 5.84
CA GLN A 44 0.78 -5.70 5.36
C GLN A 44 0.43 -4.24 5.67
N ALA A 45 -0.38 -3.99 6.69
CA ALA A 45 -0.81 -2.64 7.04
C ALA A 45 0.35 -1.70 7.33
N VAL A 46 0.10 -0.39 7.18
CA VAL A 46 1.11 0.66 7.34
C VAL A 46 1.75 0.60 8.73
N ASN A 47 0.98 0.41 9.81
CA ASN A 47 1.53 0.33 11.17
C ASN A 47 2.56 -0.80 11.36
N GLU A 48 2.32 -1.97 10.75
CA GLU A 48 3.23 -3.11 10.82
C GLU A 48 4.51 -2.84 10.02
N GLN A 49 4.36 -2.23 8.84
CA GLN A 49 5.50 -1.90 8.01
C GLN A 49 6.32 -0.74 8.56
N ASP A 50 5.69 0.25 9.19
CA ASP A 50 6.35 1.44 9.74
C ASP A 50 7.35 1.07 10.83
N THR A 51 6.98 0.11 11.69
CA THR A 51 7.79 -0.37 12.81
C THR A 51 8.85 -1.42 12.40
N ASN A 52 8.67 -2.10 11.27
CA ASN A 52 9.62 -3.07 10.76
C ASN A 52 10.64 -2.40 9.81
N ALA A 53 11.91 -2.35 10.22
CA ALA A 53 12.99 -1.76 9.42
C ALA A 53 13.19 -2.45 8.06
N ASP A 54 12.94 -3.76 7.97
CA ASP A 54 13.09 -4.57 6.74
C ASP A 54 11.82 -4.56 5.86
N SER A 55 10.85 -3.69 6.14
CA SER A 55 9.61 -3.60 5.37
C SER A 55 9.80 -2.93 4.01
N ILE A 56 8.89 -3.22 3.08
CA ILE A 56 8.88 -2.54 1.77
C ILE A 56 8.65 -1.03 1.92
N LEU A 57 7.80 -0.61 2.87
CA LEU A 57 7.59 0.81 3.17
C LEU A 57 8.91 1.51 3.55
N ASN A 58 9.68 0.91 4.46
CA ASN A 58 10.92 1.50 4.94
C ASN A 58 12.04 1.41 3.89
N ALA A 59 12.13 0.30 3.16
CA ALA A 59 13.03 0.19 1.99
C ALA A 59 12.72 1.28 0.94
N PHE A 60 11.44 1.54 0.66
CA PHE A 60 11.05 2.60 -0.28
C PHE A 60 11.38 4.00 0.25
N ARG A 61 11.13 4.26 1.54
CA ARG A 61 11.49 5.54 2.18
C ARG A 61 12.99 5.79 2.14
N GLU A 62 13.78 4.78 2.48
CA GLU A 62 15.24 4.83 2.42
C GLU A 62 15.73 5.10 1.00
N PHE A 63 15.25 4.33 0.02
CA PHE A 63 15.60 4.51 -1.37
C PHE A 63 15.23 5.90 -1.89
N MET A 64 14.04 6.39 -1.58
CA MET A 64 13.60 7.71 -2.03
C MET A 64 14.36 8.85 -1.34
N ALA A 65 14.75 8.67 -0.07
CA ALA A 65 15.63 9.62 0.63
C ALA A 65 17.03 9.64 0.01
N TRP A 66 17.61 8.47 -0.27
CA TRP A 66 18.88 8.35 -0.98
C TRP A 66 18.80 8.94 -2.39
N ARG A 67 17.78 8.61 -3.18
CA ARG A 67 17.59 9.13 -4.54
C ARG A 67 17.61 10.65 -4.58
N LYS A 68 17.03 11.33 -3.58
CA LYS A 68 17.04 12.80 -3.49
C LYS A 68 18.44 13.41 -3.37
N THR A 69 19.44 12.64 -2.96
CA THR A 69 20.84 13.09 -2.88
C THR A 69 21.64 12.77 -4.14
N GLN A 70 21.07 12.03 -5.08
CA GLN A 70 21.73 11.61 -6.31
C GLN A 70 21.24 12.45 -7.51
N VAL A 71 21.92 13.57 -7.80
CA VAL A 71 21.54 14.47 -8.94
C VAL A 71 21.41 13.69 -10.25
N VAL A 72 22.28 12.71 -10.50
CA VAL A 72 22.22 11.85 -11.69
C VAL A 72 20.92 11.05 -11.79
N LEU A 73 20.31 10.65 -10.67
CA LEU A 73 19.02 9.94 -10.67
C LEU A 73 17.82 10.90 -10.72
N LEU A 74 18.05 12.20 -10.54
CA LEU A 74 17.03 13.23 -10.63
C LEU A 74 16.95 13.83 -12.04
N GLU A 75 18.11 14.10 -12.66
CA GLU A 75 18.23 14.93 -13.87
C GLU A 75 19.18 14.33 -14.92
N GLY A 76 19.85 13.20 -14.64
CA GLY A 76 20.75 12.57 -15.61
C GLY A 76 20.00 12.01 -16.82
N ASP A 77 20.70 11.95 -17.96
CA ASP A 77 20.21 11.30 -19.17
C ASP A 77 20.05 9.77 -18.98
N ILE A 78 19.21 9.17 -19.82
CA ILE A 78 18.91 7.73 -19.86
C ILE A 78 19.60 7.08 -21.05
#